data_AF-A0A7M5WKE2-F1
#
_entry.id   AF-A0A7M5WKE2-F1
#
_cell.length_a   1.000
_cell.length_b   1.000
_cell.length_c   1.000
_cell.angle_alpha   90.00
_cell.angle_beta   90.00
_cell.angle_gamma   90.00
#
_symmetry.space_group_name_H-M   'P 1'
#
loop_
_entity.id
_entity.type
_entity.pdbx_description
1 polymer ?
#
loop_
_entity_poly.entity_id
_entity_poly.type
_entity_poly.pdbx_seq_one_letter_code
_entity_poly.pdbx_strand_id
1 'polypeptide(L)'
;MPKDQEVKPKPAPPTRYGPTFDEIERRDPVQWHAAHLAWTKERVVQQEMVKIYRERMADCYAREKENFPQLCRKQIMDYWKSFNDWKKKEWGTTEEGSVYRFRVPIEEYYREVEQMYEDKASS
;
A
#
# COMPACT_ATOMS: atom_id res chain seq x y z
N MET A 1 -20.44 -15.24 -21.24
CA MET A 1 -19.16 -14.89 -20.57
C MET A 1 -19.20 -15.54 -19.20
N PRO A 2 -18.18 -16.31 -18.78
CA PRO A 2 -18.21 -16.93 -17.46
C PRO A 2 -18.32 -15.84 -16.39
N LYS A 3 -19.35 -15.98 -15.58
CA LYS A 3 -19.61 -15.24 -14.34
C LYS A 3 -18.53 -15.59 -13.33
N ASP A 4 -18.06 -14.58 -12.62
CA ASP A 4 -17.53 -14.72 -11.25
C ASP A 4 -16.26 -15.56 -11.10
N GLN A 5 -15.14 -15.12 -11.69
CA GLN A 5 -13.88 -15.27 -10.95
C GLN A 5 -13.85 -14.13 -9.94
N GLU A 6 -14.31 -14.40 -8.71
CA GLU A 6 -14.00 -13.56 -7.55
C GLU A 6 -12.48 -13.47 -7.44
N VAL A 7 -11.90 -12.41 -8.02
CA VAL A 7 -10.49 -12.08 -7.79
C VAL A 7 -10.40 -11.65 -6.34
N LYS A 8 -10.12 -12.61 -5.45
CA LYS A 8 -9.85 -12.31 -4.04
C LYS A 8 -8.77 -11.24 -4.01
N PRO A 9 -9.02 -10.09 -3.38
CA PRO A 9 -8.04 -9.02 -3.34
C PRO A 9 -6.75 -9.55 -2.71
N LYS A 10 -5.59 -9.23 -3.30
CA LYS A 10 -4.30 -9.58 -2.72
C LYS A 10 -4.21 -9.04 -1.29
N PRO A 11 -3.56 -9.77 -0.35
CA PRO A 11 -3.48 -9.34 1.03
C PRO A 11 -2.88 -7.94 1.15
N ALA A 12 -3.23 -7.25 2.21
CA ALA A 12 -2.63 -5.99 2.58
C ALA A 12 -1.12 -6.18 2.81
N PRO A 13 -0.27 -5.27 2.32
CA PRO A 13 1.13 -5.27 2.62
C PRO A 13 1.31 -5.04 4.13
N PRO A 14 2.31 -5.69 4.75
CA PRO A 14 2.59 -5.52 6.15
C PRO A 14 2.98 -4.06 6.43
N THR A 15 2.55 -3.54 7.57
CA THR A 15 2.93 -2.22 8.07
C THR A 15 3.61 -2.36 9.43
N ARG A 16 4.60 -1.51 9.70
CA ARG A 16 5.28 -1.45 11.00
C ARG A 16 4.58 -0.55 12.01
N TYR A 17 3.52 0.14 11.58
CA TYR A 17 2.91 1.25 12.33
C TYR A 17 1.54 0.94 12.94
N GLY A 18 1.04 -0.28 12.76
CA GLY A 18 -0.29 -0.68 13.23
C GLY A 18 -0.80 -1.96 12.56
N PRO A 19 -2.10 -2.26 12.70
CA PRO A 19 -2.70 -3.40 12.03
C PRO A 19 -2.82 -3.13 10.52
N THR A 20 -2.80 -4.22 9.75
CA THR A 20 -3.10 -4.23 8.32
C THR A 20 -4.61 -4.32 8.08
N PHE A 21 -5.06 -4.07 6.85
CA PHE A 21 -6.48 -4.15 6.51
C PHE A 21 -7.07 -5.58 6.60
N ASP A 22 -6.22 -6.60 6.62
CA ASP A 22 -6.65 -8.01 6.76
C ASP A 22 -6.76 -8.44 8.23
N GLU A 23 -6.19 -7.67 9.17
CA GLU A 23 -6.18 -7.96 10.61
C GLU A 23 -7.32 -7.26 11.36
N ILE A 24 -8.01 -6.32 10.72
CA ILE A 24 -9.08 -5.52 11.32
C ILE A 24 -10.47 -6.01 10.93
N GLU A 25 -11.46 -5.69 11.77
CA GLU A 25 -12.86 -5.67 11.34
C GLU A 25 -13.07 -4.47 10.40
N ARG A 26 -13.21 -4.73 9.10
CA ARG A 26 -13.21 -3.67 8.06
C ARG A 26 -14.38 -2.70 8.18
N ARG A 27 -15.45 -3.09 8.88
CA ARG A 27 -16.64 -2.27 9.15
C ARG A 27 -16.48 -1.35 10.34
N ASP A 28 -15.55 -1.66 11.25
CA ASP A 28 -15.27 -0.81 12.40
C ASP A 28 -14.52 0.44 11.91
N PRO A 29 -15.13 1.64 12.00
CA PRO A 29 -14.51 2.86 11.49
C PRO A 29 -13.23 3.21 12.25
N VAL A 30 -13.11 2.83 13.53
CA VAL A 30 -11.93 3.09 14.35
C VAL A 30 -10.77 2.22 13.89
N GLN A 31 -11.02 0.91 13.71
CA GLN A 31 -9.98 0.00 13.24
C GLN A 31 -9.58 0.31 11.79
N TRP A 32 -10.55 0.63 10.93
CA TRP A 32 -10.27 1.08 9.56
C TRP A 32 -9.38 2.32 9.54
N HIS A 33 -9.68 3.31 10.39
CA HIS A 33 -8.87 4.51 10.50
C HIS A 33 -7.44 4.20 10.95
N ALA A 34 -7.26 3.31 11.92
CA ALA A 34 -5.95 2.88 12.40
C ALA A 34 -5.12 2.22 11.28
N ALA A 35 -5.70 1.27 10.53
CA ALA A 35 -5.03 0.63 9.40
C ALA A 35 -4.70 1.62 8.27
N HIS A 36 -5.61 2.56 7.98
CA HIS A 36 -5.39 3.61 6.98
C HIS A 36 -4.24 4.55 7.36
N LEU A 37 -4.16 4.95 8.64
CA LEU A 37 -3.03 5.75 9.14
C LEU A 37 -1.71 4.97 9.04
N ALA A 38 -1.71 3.69 9.41
CA ALA A 38 -0.52 2.84 9.33
C ALA A 38 -0.02 2.68 7.89
N TRP A 39 -0.95 2.49 6.94
CA TRP A 39 -0.66 2.48 5.49
C TRP A 39 -0.06 3.80 5.02
N THR A 40 -0.65 4.92 5.43
CA THR A 40 -0.20 6.26 5.03
C THR A 40 1.20 6.57 5.56
N LYS A 41 1.47 6.23 6.83
CA LYS A 41 2.80 6.41 7.45
C LYS A 41 3.89 5.62 6.73
N GLU A 42 3.63 4.36 6.41
CA GLU A 42 4.57 3.51 5.67
C GLU A 42 4.92 4.11 4.30
N ARG A 43 3.94 4.74 3.62
CA ARG A 43 4.18 5.44 2.35
C ARG A 43 5.05 6.68 2.50
N VAL A 44 4.82 7.49 3.52
CA VAL A 44 5.67 8.66 3.81
C VAL A 44 7.11 8.21 4.07
N VAL A 45 7.29 7.15 4.85
CA VAL A 45 8.63 6.58 5.12
C VAL A 45 9.31 6.12 3.84
N GLN A 46 8.59 5.45 2.94
CA GLN A 46 9.14 5.04 1.65
C GLN A 46 9.52 6.24 0.77
N GLN A 47 8.73 7.32 0.80
CA GLN A 47 9.06 8.56 0.10
C GLN A 47 10.33 9.21 0.66
N GLU A 48 10.48 9.27 1.98
CA GLU A 48 11.70 9.79 2.62
C GLU A 48 12.92 8.91 2.32
N MET A 49 12.75 7.59 2.26
CA MET A 49 13.82 6.67 1.83
C MET A 49 14.29 6.96 0.41
N VAL A 50 13.38 7.24 -0.53
CA VAL A 50 13.74 7.66 -1.91
C VAL A 50 14.60 8.92 -1.89
N LYS A 51 14.26 9.92 -1.05
CA LYS A 51 15.05 11.14 -0.90
C LYS A 51 16.46 10.84 -0.39
N ILE A 52 16.59 10.02 0.65
CA ILE A 52 17.89 9.61 1.20
C ILE A 52 18.75 8.93 0.12
N TYR A 53 18.18 8.02 -0.68
CA TYR A 53 18.93 7.38 -1.75
C TYR A 53 19.32 8.34 -2.87
N ARG A 54 18.44 9.30 -3.19
CA ARG A 54 18.75 10.37 -4.15
C ARG A 54 19.91 11.24 -3.67
N GLU A 55 19.92 11.62 -2.40
CA GLU A 55 21.02 12.38 -1.79
C GLU A 55 22.34 11.60 -1.84
N ARG A 56 22.33 10.32 -1.44
CA ARG A 56 23.51 9.45 -1.52
C ARG A 56 24.05 9.30 -2.94
N MET A 57 23.16 9.25 -3.93
CA MET A 57 23.55 9.22 -5.34
C MET A 57 24.15 10.56 -5.77
N ALA A 58 23.57 11.69 -5.37
CA ALA A 58 24.10 13.02 -5.65
C ALA A 58 25.48 13.24 -5.01
N ASP A 59 25.69 12.78 -3.78
CA ASP A 59 26.99 12.83 -3.10
C ASP A 59 28.05 12.03 -3.86
N CYS A 60 27.67 10.84 -4.35
CA CYS A 60 28.57 10.01 -5.14
C CYS A 60 28.90 10.68 -6.48
N TYR A 61 27.91 11.30 -7.14
CA TYR A 61 28.12 12.08 -8.35
C TYR A 61 29.07 13.26 -8.13
N ALA A 62 28.92 13.99 -7.04
CA ALA A 62 29.79 15.13 -6.71
C ALA A 62 31.26 14.72 -6.51
N ARG A 63 31.51 13.52 -5.98
CA ARG A 63 32.86 12.97 -5.78
C ARG A 63 33.47 12.42 -7.07
N GLU A 64 32.75 11.55 -7.77
CA GLU A 64 33.32 10.75 -8.89
C GLU A 64 33.20 11.43 -10.26
N LYS A 65 32.30 12.42 -10.40
CA LYS A 65 32.06 13.22 -11.61
C LYS A 65 31.93 12.37 -12.87
N GLU A 66 32.96 12.33 -13.72
CA GLU A 66 32.97 11.63 -15.01
C GLU A 66 32.94 10.09 -14.84
N ASN A 67 33.48 9.58 -13.72
CA ASN A 67 33.48 8.15 -13.41
C ASN A 67 32.20 7.67 -12.71
N PHE A 68 31.22 8.57 -12.51
CA PHE A 68 29.97 8.29 -11.81
C PHE A 68 29.25 7.02 -12.28
N PRO A 69 29.06 6.76 -13.58
CA PRO A 69 28.31 5.57 -14.02
C PRO A 69 28.95 4.25 -13.59
N GLN A 70 30.27 4.23 -13.40
CA GLN A 70 31.04 3.03 -13.09
C GLN A 70 31.19 2.87 -11.57
N LEU A 71 31.59 3.95 -10.88
CA LEU A 71 31.93 3.91 -9.45
C LEU A 71 30.71 4.06 -8.53
N CYS A 72 29.63 4.70 -8.99
CA CYS A 72 28.41 4.93 -8.20
C CYS A 72 27.27 3.97 -8.54
N ARG A 73 27.56 2.84 -9.20
CA ARG A 73 26.56 1.87 -9.65
C ARG A 73 25.62 1.41 -8.53
N LYS A 74 26.15 1.20 -7.32
CA LYS A 74 25.34 0.80 -6.17
C LYS A 74 24.30 1.86 -5.82
N GLN A 75 24.72 3.11 -5.68
CA GLN A 75 23.85 4.23 -5.31
C GLN A 75 22.79 4.47 -6.38
N ILE A 76 23.15 4.34 -7.65
CA ILE A 76 22.21 4.40 -8.78
C ILE A 76 21.16 3.29 -8.65
N MET A 77 21.58 2.04 -8.45
CA MET A 77 20.66 0.90 -8.33
C MET A 77 19.76 1.00 -7.10
N ASP A 78 20.31 1.42 -5.96
CA ASP A 78 19.56 1.60 -4.72
C ASP A 78 18.48 2.68 -4.88
N TYR A 79 18.81 3.81 -5.51
CA TYR A 79 17.86 4.87 -5.84
C TYR A 79 16.77 4.36 -6.78
N TRP A 80 17.13 3.72 -7.90
CA TRP A 80 16.16 3.23 -8.87
C TRP A 80 15.23 2.17 -8.29
N LYS A 81 15.76 1.26 -7.48
CA LYS A 81 14.95 0.26 -6.77
C LYS A 81 13.95 0.95 -5.84
N SER A 82 14.43 1.82 -4.95
CA SER A 82 13.57 2.52 -4.00
C SER A 82 12.51 3.37 -4.71
N PHE A 83 12.88 4.06 -5.79
CA PHE A 83 11.98 4.88 -6.58
C PHE A 83 10.90 4.05 -7.25
N ASN A 84 11.26 2.91 -7.85
CA ASN A 84 10.30 2.01 -8.48
C ASN A 84 9.35 1.37 -7.46
N ASP A 85 9.86 0.96 -6.30
CA ASP A 85 9.04 0.38 -5.23
C ASP A 85 8.03 1.40 -4.67
N TRP A 86 8.48 2.65 -4.46
CA TRP A 86 7.60 3.76 -4.06
C TRP A 86 6.58 4.11 -5.15
N LYS A 87 7.02 4.28 -6.40
CA LYS A 87 6.18 4.63 -7.55
C LYS A 87 5.08 3.60 -7.77
N LYS A 88 5.38 2.30 -7.65
CA LYS A 88 4.35 1.25 -7.76
C LYS A 88 3.20 1.45 -6.77
N LYS A 89 3.47 1.93 -5.56
CA LYS A 89 2.43 2.13 -4.55
C LYS A 89 1.67 3.45 -4.69
N GLU A 90 2.18 4.38 -5.50
CA GLU A 90 1.69 5.76 -5.52
C GLU A 90 0.57 6.00 -6.54
N TRP A 91 0.63 5.36 -7.71
CA TRP A 91 -0.17 5.77 -8.86
C TRP A 91 -1.58 5.18 -8.94
N GLY A 92 -2.04 4.44 -7.92
CA GLY A 92 -3.39 3.83 -7.89
C GLY A 92 -3.70 2.91 -9.10
N THR A 93 -2.70 2.62 -9.92
CA THR A 93 -2.76 1.91 -11.21
C THR A 93 -1.98 0.60 -11.16
N THR A 94 -1.44 0.24 -9.99
CA THR A 94 -0.80 -1.06 -9.77
C THR A 94 -1.80 -2.10 -9.31
N GLU A 95 -1.44 -3.38 -9.42
CA GLU A 95 -2.24 -4.51 -8.92
C GLU A 95 -2.62 -4.39 -7.43
N GLU A 96 -1.89 -3.60 -6.65
CA GLU A 96 -2.16 -3.31 -5.23
C GLU A 96 -3.19 -2.17 -5.04
N GLY A 97 -3.63 -1.53 -6.12
CA GLY A 97 -4.78 -0.63 -6.18
C GLY A 97 -4.76 0.60 -5.28
N SER A 98 -5.94 1.21 -5.13
CA SER A 98 -6.21 2.27 -4.16
C SER A 98 -6.47 1.66 -2.78
N VAL A 99 -6.23 2.43 -1.71
CA VAL A 99 -6.65 2.07 -0.33
C VAL A 99 -8.14 1.75 -0.24
N TYR A 100 -8.95 2.27 -1.16
CA TYR A 100 -10.38 1.97 -1.25
C TYR A 100 -10.69 0.52 -1.62
N ARG A 101 -9.74 -0.25 -2.17
CA ARG A 101 -9.96 -1.70 -2.44
C ARG A 101 -10.17 -2.52 -1.17
N PHE A 102 -9.78 -1.97 -0.01
CA PHE A 102 -9.97 -2.60 1.30
C PHE A 102 -11.28 -2.18 1.99
N ARG A 103 -12.07 -1.29 1.38
CA ARG A 103 -13.42 -0.97 1.88
C ARG A 103 -14.36 -2.13 1.61
N VAL A 104 -15.34 -2.31 2.49
CA VAL A 104 -16.45 -3.22 2.25
C VAL A 104 -17.28 -2.68 1.08
N PRO A 105 -17.53 -3.47 0.02
CA PRO A 105 -18.48 -3.11 -1.02
C PRO A 105 -19.85 -2.78 -0.43
N ILE A 106 -20.50 -1.75 -0.95
CA ILE A 106 -21.77 -1.24 -0.40
C ILE A 106 -22.85 -2.33 -0.44
N GLU A 107 -22.86 -3.14 -1.50
CA GLU A 107 -23.81 -4.24 -1.71
C GLU A 107 -23.63 -5.37 -0.68
N GLU A 108 -22.39 -5.72 -0.35
CA GLU A 108 -22.06 -6.73 0.66
C GLU A 108 -22.42 -6.25 2.07
N TYR A 109 -22.20 -4.96 2.33
CA TYR A 109 -22.63 -4.32 3.57
C TYR A 109 -24.13 -4.41 3.77
N TYR A 110 -24.94 -4.02 2.78
CA TYR A 110 -26.40 -4.07 2.89
C TYR A 110 -26.93 -5.49 3.02
N ARG A 111 -26.41 -6.45 2.23
CA ARG A 111 -26.83 -7.86 2.29
C ARG A 111 -26.68 -8.45 3.70
N GLU A 112 -25.53 -8.24 4.33
CA GLU A 112 -25.30 -8.79 5.67
C GLU A 112 -26.09 -8.06 6.76
N VAL A 113 -26.36 -6.76 6.59
CA VAL A 113 -27.22 -6.00 7.50
C VAL A 113 -28.67 -6.50 7.40
N GLU A 114 -29.18 -6.72 6.20
CA GLU A 114 -30.50 -7.32 5.95
C GLU A 114 -30.60 -8.70 6.62
N GLN A 115 -29.60 -9.55 6.40
CA GLN A 115 -29.54 -10.88 7.01
C GLN A 115 -29.53 -10.82 8.55
N MET A 116 -28.79 -9.88 9.15
CA MET A 116 -28.80 -9.68 10.60
C MET A 116 -30.18 -9.29 11.16
N TYR A 117 -30.95 -8.50 10.42
CA TYR A 117 -32.31 -8.14 10.83
C TYR A 117 -33.29 -9.32 10.67
N GLU A 118 -33.14 -10.13 9.63
CA GLU A 118 -33.93 -11.35 9.43
C GLU A 118 -33.66 -12.40 10.54
N ASP A 119 -32.40 -12.59 10.92
CA ASP A 119 -32.01 -13.48 12.01
C ASP A 119 -32.56 -13.03 13.37
N LYS A 120 -32.59 -11.71 13.62
CA LYS A 120 -33.21 -11.14 14.83
C LYS A 120 -34.73 -11.21 14.83
N ALA A 121 -35.36 -11.15 13.67
CA ALA A 121 -36.81 -11.27 13.54
C ALA A 121 -37.31 -12.73 13.65
N SER A 122 -36.40 -13.70 13.48
CA SER A 122 -36.69 -15.14 13.55
C SER A 122 -36.30 -15.80 14.89
N SER A 123 -35.67 -15.05 15.81
CA SER A 123 -35.48 -15.42 17.24
C SER A 123 -36.57 -14.82 18.13
#